data_AF-A0A6B3FJ51-F1
#
_entry.id   AF-A0A6B3FJ51-F1
#
_cell.length_a   1.000
_cell.length_b   1.000
_cell.length_c   1.000
_cell.angle_alpha   90.00
_cell.angle_beta   90.00
_cell.angle_gamma   90.00
#
_symmetry.space_group_name_H-M   'P 1'
#
loop_
_entity.id
_entity.type
_entity.pdbx_description
1 polymer ?
#
loop_
_entity_poly.entity_id
_entity_poly.type
_entity_poly.pdbx_seq_one_letter_code
_entity_poly.pdbx_strand_id
1 'polypeptide(L)' 'LINMDGEIIGINSAMYAPSSSAAGSGSSAGSVGLGFAIPVNTLKADLDTLRAGNSS' A
#
# COMPACT_ATOMS: atom_id res chain seq x y z
N LEU A 1 -8.45 -0.10 1.40
CA LEU A 1 -8.68 1.34 1.60
C LEU A 1 -10.08 1.66 1.12
N ILE A 2 -10.82 2.47 1.88
CA ILE A 2 -12.20 2.85 1.57
C ILE A 2 -12.37 4.38 1.60
N ASN A 3 -13.28 4.91 0.79
CA ASN A 3 -13.72 6.31 0.90
C ASN A 3 -14.79 6.47 2.00
N MET A 4 -15.25 7.70 2.23
CA MET A 4 -16.25 8.00 3.27
C MET A 4 -17.63 7.39 2.97
N ASP A 5 -17.89 7.10 1.70
CA ASP A 5 -19.10 6.43 1.23
C ASP A 5 -19.02 4.89 1.38
N GLY A 6 -17.90 4.35 1.84
CA GLY A 6 -17.68 2.92 2.09
C GLY A 6 -17.20 2.11 0.88
N GLU A 7 -16.89 2.76 -0.23
CA GLU A 7 -16.42 2.13 -1.47
C GLU A 7 -14.91 1.84 -1.41
N ILE A 8 -14.49 0.72 -2.01
CA ILE A 8 -13.07 0.34 -2.07
C ILE A 8 -12.35 1.18 -3.12
N ILE A 9 -11.37 1.98 -2.69
CA ILE A 9 -10.58 2.86 -3.58
C ILE A 9 -9.16 2.33 -3.85
N GLY A 10 -8.69 1.35 -3.08
CA GLY A 10 -7.38 0.74 -3.28
C GLY A 10 -7.01 -0.29 -2.22
N ILE A 11 -5.91 -1.01 -2.44
CA ILE A 11 -5.34 -1.99 -1.50
C ILE A 11 -4.07 -1.39 -0.89
N ASN A 12 -3.89 -1.50 0.42
CA ASN A 12 -2.68 -1.04 1.07
C ASN A 12 -1.48 -1.86 0.57
N SER A 13 -0.44 -1.18 0.08
CA SER A 13 0.68 -1.82 -0.62
C SER A 13 1.99 -1.75 0.15
N ALA A 14 2.21 -0.68 0.92
CA ALA A 14 3.37 -0.52 1.79
C ALA A 14 3.17 0.69 2.72
N MET A 15 3.90 0.71 3.83
CA MET A 15 4.03 1.88 4.69
C MET A 15 5.50 2.29 4.72
N TYR A 16 5.80 3.54 4.36
CA TYR A 16 7.17 4.03 4.41
C TYR A 16 7.55 4.33 5.86
N ALA A 17 8.55 3.58 6.33
CA ALA A 17 9.17 3.77 7.62
C ALA A 17 10.67 4.06 7.39
N PRO A 18 11.11 5.34 7.46
CA PRO A 18 12.52 5.65 7.40
C PRO A 18 13.20 5.00 8.62
N SER A 19 14.02 3.99 8.37
CA SER A 19 14.89 3.43 9.40
C SER A 19 16.04 4.40 9.62
N SER A 20 16.02 5.07 10.76
CA SER A 20 17.02 6.04 11.21
C SER A 20 18.42 5.39 11.23
N SER A 21 19.13 5.43 10.11
CA SER A 21 20.55 5.06 10.02
C SER A 21 21.45 6.21 10.51
N ALA A 22 21.03 6.91 11.57
CA ALA A 22 21.81 7.94 12.23
C ALA A 22 22.23 7.39 13.61
N ALA A 23 23.49 7.00 13.69
CA ALA A 23 24.15 6.63 14.93
C ALA A 23 24.01 7.78 15.95
N GLY A 24 23.29 7.53 17.05
CA GLY A 24 23.21 8.46 18.18
C GLY A 24 21.82 8.55 18.78
N SER A 25 21.67 7.96 19.97
CA SER A 25 20.60 8.22 20.95
C SER A 25 19.17 8.39 20.42
N GLY A 26 18.45 7.27 20.38
CA GLY A 26 17.03 7.15 20.75
C GLY A 26 16.08 8.24 20.25
N SER A 27 15.50 8.06 19.06
CA SER A 27 14.15 8.54 18.75
C SER A 27 13.59 7.83 17.51
N SER A 28 12.57 7.01 17.76
CA SER A 28 11.49 6.60 16.86
C SER A 28 11.88 6.16 15.44
N ALA A 29 12.34 4.92 15.31
CA ALA A 29 12.15 4.15 14.07
C ALA A 29 10.66 3.78 13.93
N GLY A 30 9.83 4.78 13.67
CA GLY A 30 8.38 4.66 13.50
C GLY A 30 7.99 5.08 12.08
N SER A 31 6.94 4.47 11.55
CA SER A 31 6.32 4.92 10.30
C SER A 31 6.02 6.42 10.37
N VAL A 32 6.42 7.17 9.34
CA VAL A 32 6.17 8.62 9.25
C VAL A 32 4.76 8.95 8.74
N GLY A 33 3.84 7.98 8.75
CA GLY A 33 2.46 8.17 8.30
C GLY A 33 2.28 8.22 6.78
N LEU A 34 3.32 7.88 6.01
CA LEU A 34 3.26 7.80 4.54
C LEU A 34 2.87 6.37 4.11
N GLY A 35 1.60 6.20 3.72
CA GLY A 35 1.07 4.94 3.21
C GLY A 35 0.95 4.95 1.68
N PHE A 36 1.39 3.87 1.04
CA PHE A 36 1.20 3.61 -0.39
C PHE A 36 0.09 2.60 -0.61
N ALA A 37 -0.69 2.80 -1.67
CA ALA A 37 -1.73 1.87 -2.06
C ALA A 37 -1.85 1.74 -3.57
N ILE A 38 -2.22 0.53 -3.99
CA ILE A 38 -2.52 0.23 -5.38
C ILE A 38 -3.95 0.73 -5.66
N PRO A 39 -4.16 1.62 -6.63
CA PRO A 39 -5.49 2.11 -7.00
C PRO A 39 -6.39 0.96 -7.49
N VAL A 40 -7.68 1.00 -7.11
CA VAL A 40 -8.64 -0.02 -7.54
C VAL A 40 -8.81 -0.10 -9.06
N ASN A 41 -8.59 0.99 -9.79
CA ASN A 41 -8.67 1.00 -11.26
C ASN A 41 -7.60 0.13 -11.92
N THR A 42 -6.38 0.13 -11.37
CA THR A 42 -5.29 -0.75 -11.82
C THR A 42 -5.63 -2.21 -11.52
N LEU A 43 -6.13 -2.47 -10.31
CA LEU A 43 -6.58 -3.81 -9.95
C LEU A 43 -7.72 -4.29 -10.83
N LYS A 44 -8.70 -3.43 -11.18
CA LYS A 44 -9.82 -3.80 -12.04
C LYS A 44 -9.38 -4.15 -13.46
N ALA A 45 -8.35 -3.50 -13.99
CA ALA A 45 -7.78 -3.84 -15.29
C ALA A 45 -7.08 -5.21 -15.27
N ASP A 46 -6.38 -5.54 -14.18
CA ASP A 46 -5.69 -6.82 -14.03
C ASP A 46 -6.55 -7.91 -13.36
N LEU A 47 -7.75 -7.55 -12.88
CA LEU A 47 -8.63 -8.45 -12.11
C LEU A 47 -9.08 -9.62 -12.95
N ASP A 48 -9.33 -9.38 -14.23
CA ASP A 48 -9.76 -10.42 -15.16
C ASP A 48 -8.63 -11.43 -15.38
N THR A 49 -7.39 -10.97 -15.52
CA THR A 49 -6.19 -11.83 -15.60
C THR A 49 -5.92 -12.58 -14.30
N LEU A 50 -6.07 -11.93 -13.15
CA LEU A 50 -5.92 -12.54 -11.82
C LEU A 50 -7.00 -13.60 -11.57
N ARG A 51 -8.26 -13.35 -11.96
CA ARG A 51 -9.39 -14.29 -11.86
C ARG A 51 -9.29 -15.45 -12.83
N ALA A 52 -8.76 -15.22 -14.04
CA ALA A 52 -8.47 -16.28 -14.99
C ALA A 52 -7.36 -17.22 -14.51
N GLY A 53 -6.67 -16.86 -13.41
CA GLY A 53 -5.60 -17.65 -12.82
C GLY A 53 -4.42 -17.66 -13.77
N ASN A 54 -3.62 -16.58 -13.76
CA ASN A 54 -2.40 -16.33 -14.53
C ASN A 54 -1.98 -17.55 -15.39
N SER A 55 -2.65 -17.70 -16.52
CA SER A 55 -2.43 -18.81 -17.45
C SER A 55 -1.23 -18.40 -18.30
N SER A 56 -0.04 -18.44 -17.71
CA SER A 56 1.22 -18.37 -18.44
C SER A 56 1.55 -19.71 -19.09
#